data_AF-A0A843BZI4-F1
#
_entry.id   AF-A0A843BZI4-F1
#
_cell.length_a   1.000
_cell.length_b   1.000
_cell.length_c   1.000
_cell.angle_alpha   90.00
_cell.angle_beta   90.00
_cell.angle_gamma   90.00
#
_symmetry.space_group_name_H-M   'P 1'
#
loop_
_entity.id
_entity.type
_entity.pdbx_description
1 polymer ?
#
loop_
_entity_poly.entity_id
_entity_poly.type
_entity_poly.pdbx_seq_one_letter_code
_entity_poly.pdbx_strand_id
1 'polypeptide(L)'
;NSFIVSSRTFYVGLVGINEEHAKELGIEVITQKLTAPIRPHYMPTSKDITLKLIARVDDGKILGLEVIGEEKVDVNVNYVTIAIQAGMTVYNLMDIDFCYAPAVSETIYPLVKAADAITRKLERKKERK
;
A
#
# COMPACT_ATOMS: atom_id res chain seq x y z
N ASN A 1 4.67 -8.40 11.93
CA ASN A 1 4.96 -7.26 12.84
C ASN A 1 4.71 -5.96 12.11
N SER A 2 4.12 -4.99 12.80
CA SER A 2 3.84 -3.63 12.31
C SER A 2 4.55 -2.64 13.22
N PHE A 3 5.22 -1.62 12.67
CA PHE A 3 5.89 -0.59 13.47
C PHE A 3 5.93 0.75 12.74
N ILE A 4 6.07 1.82 13.51
CA ILE A 4 6.20 3.19 13.02
C ILE A 4 7.38 3.86 13.72
N VAL A 5 8.19 4.56 12.94
CA VAL A 5 9.29 5.41 13.42
C VAL A 5 8.98 6.85 13.05
N SER A 6 9.10 7.75 14.02
CA SER A 6 8.94 9.19 13.81
C SER A 6 10.28 9.89 13.62
N SER A 7 10.35 10.77 12.63
CA SER A 7 11.34 11.83 12.50
C SER A 7 10.71 13.17 12.91
N ARG A 8 11.46 14.28 12.88
CA ARG A 8 10.94 15.62 13.21
C ARG A 8 9.74 16.03 12.35
N THR A 9 9.71 15.59 11.09
CA THR A 9 8.73 16.05 10.09
C THR A 9 7.94 14.91 9.46
N PHE A 10 8.50 13.71 9.40
CA PHE A 10 7.92 12.56 8.71
C PHE A 10 7.77 11.38 9.64
N TYR A 11 6.80 10.53 9.32
CA TYR A 11 6.64 9.21 9.90
C TYR A 11 6.98 8.17 8.84
N VAL A 12 7.59 7.07 9.28
CA VAL A 12 7.88 5.90 8.44
C VAL A 12 7.20 4.71 9.08
N GLY A 13 6.33 4.04 8.33
CA GLY A 13 5.56 2.89 8.77
C GLY A 13 5.88 1.65 7.95
N LEU A 14 5.98 0.50 8.62
CA LEU A 14 6.21 -0.79 7.99
C LEU A 14 5.27 -1.84 8.59
N VAL A 15 4.79 -2.74 7.74
CA VAL A 15 4.08 -3.96 8.17
C VAL A 15 4.40 -5.10 7.22
N GLY A 16 4.50 -6.32 7.77
CA GLY A 16 4.71 -7.53 6.99
C GLY A 16 6.17 -7.70 6.58
N ILE A 17 6.41 -8.21 5.37
CA ILE A 17 7.75 -8.43 4.82
C ILE A 17 8.07 -7.43 3.70
N ASN A 18 9.35 -7.09 3.55
CA ASN A 18 9.86 -6.30 2.43
C ASN A 18 10.43 -7.22 1.32
N GLU A 19 10.96 -6.63 0.25
CA GLU A 19 11.52 -7.37 -0.90
C GLU A 19 12.76 -8.20 -0.54
N GLU A 20 13.60 -7.69 0.37
CA GLU A 20 14.81 -8.39 0.83
C GLU A 20 14.45 -9.64 1.63
N HIS A 21 13.56 -9.50 2.62
CA HIS A 21 13.07 -10.62 3.42
C HIS A 21 12.26 -11.61 2.55
N ALA A 22 11.47 -11.14 1.58
CA ALA A 22 10.81 -12.04 0.64
C ALA A 22 11.80 -12.87 -0.19
N LYS A 23 12.92 -12.26 -0.63
CA LYS A 23 14.00 -12.95 -1.34
C LYS A 23 14.68 -14.00 -0.46
N GLU A 24 14.96 -13.68 0.80
CA GLU A 24 15.52 -14.64 1.78
C GLU A 24 14.61 -15.85 1.99
N LEU A 25 13.29 -15.64 1.98
CA LEU A 25 12.28 -16.69 2.10
C LEU A 25 11.99 -17.44 0.80
N GLY A 26 12.63 -17.08 -0.32
CA GLY A 26 12.35 -17.67 -1.63
C GLY A 26 10.95 -17.36 -2.17
N ILE A 27 10.32 -16.27 -1.71
CA ILE A 27 8.98 -15.86 -2.11
C ILE A 27 9.09 -14.89 -3.29
N GLU A 28 8.50 -15.26 -4.43
CA GLU A 28 8.42 -14.37 -5.58
C GLU A 28 7.37 -13.27 -5.33
N VAL A 29 7.82 -12.02 -5.27
CA VAL A 29 6.97 -10.86 -5.00
C VAL A 29 6.88 -9.91 -6.18
N ILE A 30 5.82 -9.11 -6.16
CA ILE A 30 5.59 -7.99 -7.05
C ILE A 30 5.27 -6.77 -6.20
N THR A 31 5.86 -5.65 -6.55
CA THR A 31 5.74 -4.43 -5.76
C THR A 31 5.24 -3.26 -6.60
N GLN A 32 4.58 -2.31 -5.93
CA GLN A 32 4.29 -1.00 -6.50
C GLN A 32 4.63 0.07 -5.49
N LYS A 33 5.57 0.94 -5.86
CA LYS A 33 5.81 2.22 -5.20
C LYS A 33 4.94 3.30 -5.83
N LEU A 34 4.23 4.07 -5.01
CA LEU A 34 3.35 5.15 -5.45
C LEU A 34 3.52 6.34 -4.50
N THR A 35 3.62 7.53 -5.08
CA THR A 35 3.45 8.80 -4.35
C THR A 35 2.13 9.40 -4.81
N ALA A 36 1.24 9.68 -3.87
CA ALA A 36 -0.09 10.22 -4.16
C ALA A 36 -0.59 11.10 -3.01
N PRO A 37 -1.45 12.07 -3.31
CA PRO A 37 -2.01 12.91 -2.26
C PRO A 37 -3.05 12.14 -1.45
N ILE A 38 -3.07 12.39 -0.13
CA ILE A 38 -4.08 11.84 0.78
C ILE A 38 -5.43 12.54 0.60
N ARG A 39 -5.42 13.80 0.15
CA ARG A 39 -6.61 14.63 -0.08
C ARG A 39 -6.59 15.18 -1.51
N PRO A 40 -7.73 15.64 -2.05
CA PRO A 40 -7.73 16.32 -3.34
C PRO A 40 -6.77 17.51 -3.41
N HIS A 41 -6.12 17.69 -4.56
CA HIS A 41 -5.10 18.72 -4.78
C HIS A 41 -5.57 20.17 -4.52
N TYR A 42 -6.88 20.43 -4.60
CA TYR A 42 -7.45 21.76 -4.31
C TYR A 42 -7.56 22.05 -2.81
N MET A 43 -7.27 21.08 -1.94
CA MET A 43 -7.29 21.27 -0.50
C MET A 43 -5.99 21.94 -0.02
N PRO A 44 -6.06 23.01 0.79
CA PRO A 44 -4.85 23.67 1.33
C PRO A 44 -3.98 22.75 2.19
N THR A 45 -4.56 21.70 2.75
CA THR A 45 -3.91 20.68 3.59
C THR A 45 -3.54 19.42 2.81
N SER A 46 -3.57 19.46 1.48
CA SER A 46 -3.17 18.32 0.66
C SER A 46 -1.68 18.04 0.85
N LYS A 47 -1.37 16.83 1.32
CA LYS A 47 -0.01 16.31 1.45
C LYS A 47 0.08 14.95 0.78
N ASP A 48 1.25 14.69 0.23
CA ASP A 48 1.56 13.42 -0.38
C ASP A 48 1.98 12.38 0.65
N ILE A 49 1.63 11.14 0.35
CA ILE A 49 2.17 9.95 0.99
C ILE A 49 2.88 9.12 -0.06
N THR A 50 4.03 8.57 0.30
CA THR A 50 4.73 7.59 -0.54
C THR A 50 4.58 6.23 0.11
N LEU A 51 4.05 5.28 -0.64
CA LEU A 51 3.85 3.91 -0.18
C LEU A 51 4.44 2.91 -1.18
N LYS A 52 4.89 1.77 -0.68
CA LYS A 52 5.31 0.60 -1.45
C LYS A 52 4.51 -0.59 -0.96
N LEU A 53 3.56 -1.04 -1.77
CA LEU A 53 2.78 -2.25 -1.50
C LEU A 53 3.52 -3.46 -2.06
N ILE A 54 3.61 -4.53 -1.27
CA ILE A 54 4.26 -5.80 -1.62
C ILE A 54 3.21 -6.91 -1.65
N ALA A 55 3.12 -7.61 -2.77
CA ALA A 55 2.20 -8.74 -2.97
C ALA A 55 2.92 -9.96 -3.55
N ARG A 56 2.36 -11.15 -3.34
CA ARG A 56 2.90 -12.40 -3.89
C ARG A 56 2.50 -12.57 -5.35
N VAL A 57 3.40 -13.10 -6.18
CA VAL A 57 3.17 -13.22 -7.64
C VAL A 57 2.14 -14.30 -7.98
N ASP A 58 2.07 -15.37 -7.20
CA ASP A 58 1.23 -16.54 -7.46
C ASP A 58 -0.27 -16.23 -7.39
N ASP A 59 -0.71 -15.53 -6.36
CA ASP A 59 -2.11 -15.31 -6.02
C ASP A 59 -2.46 -13.85 -5.68
N GLY A 60 -1.48 -12.96 -5.69
CA GLY A 60 -1.69 -11.55 -5.37
C GLY A 60 -1.92 -11.28 -3.89
N LYS A 61 -1.64 -12.23 -2.99
CA LYS A 61 -1.75 -12.04 -1.54
C LYS A 61 -0.89 -10.89 -1.08
N ILE A 62 -1.44 -10.01 -0.23
CA ILE A 62 -0.69 -8.88 0.33
C ILE A 62 0.26 -9.42 1.39
N LEU A 63 1.54 -9.04 1.28
CA LEU A 63 2.62 -9.53 2.14
C LEU A 63 3.26 -8.43 2.98
N GLY A 64 3.17 -7.18 2.53
CA GLY A 64 3.71 -6.06 3.28
C GLY A 64 3.40 -4.69 2.69
N LEU A 65 3.69 -3.68 3.49
CA LEU A 65 3.63 -2.27 3.13
C LEU A 65 4.81 -1.55 3.77
N GLU A 66 5.45 -0.68 3.00
CA GLU A 66 6.31 0.38 3.50
C GLU A 66 5.66 1.72 3.16
N VAL A 67 5.65 2.67 4.08
CA VAL A 67 4.98 3.95 3.88
C VAL A 67 5.72 5.08 4.59
N ILE A 68 5.80 6.24 3.93
CA ILE A 68 6.38 7.47 4.48
C ILE A 68 5.49 8.66 4.14
N GLY A 69 5.27 9.53 5.12
CA GLY A 69 4.48 10.74 4.95
C GLY A 69 4.49 11.60 6.21
N GLU A 70 4.01 12.83 6.08
CA GLU A 70 3.83 13.74 7.22
C GLU A 70 2.60 13.39 8.06
N GLU A 71 1.68 12.60 7.51
CA GLU A 71 0.45 12.17 8.17
C GLU A 71 -0.08 10.84 7.59
N LYS A 72 -1.05 10.24 8.29
CA LYS A 72 -1.79 9.01 7.88
C LYS A 72 -0.93 7.78 7.61
N VAL A 73 0.31 7.77 8.07
CA VAL A 73 1.21 6.62 8.01
C VAL A 73 0.65 5.46 8.85
N ASP A 74 0.16 5.77 10.05
CA ASP A 74 -0.52 4.85 10.96
C ASP A 74 -1.77 4.22 10.34
N VAL A 75 -2.60 5.03 9.68
CA VAL A 75 -3.83 4.57 9.01
C VAL A 75 -3.50 3.54 7.93
N ASN A 76 -2.50 3.82 7.09
CA ASN A 76 -2.09 2.90 6.02
C ASN A 76 -1.46 1.61 6.59
N VAL A 77 -0.62 1.71 7.62
CA VAL A 77 -0.05 0.54 8.32
C VAL A 77 -1.17 -0.33 8.90
N ASN A 78 -2.17 0.27 9.55
CA ASN A 78 -3.27 -0.46 10.17
C ASN A 78 -4.16 -1.14 9.12
N TYR A 79 -4.52 -0.45 8.04
CA TYR A 79 -5.30 -1.03 6.94
C TYR A 79 -4.59 -2.25 6.34
N VAL A 80 -3.29 -2.16 6.07
CA VAL A 80 -2.56 -3.30 5.52
C VAL A 80 -2.30 -4.38 6.58
N THR A 81 -2.18 -4.03 7.87
CA THR A 81 -2.13 -5.02 8.96
C THR A 81 -3.39 -5.90 8.96
N ILE A 82 -4.57 -5.27 8.87
CA ILE A 82 -5.85 -5.98 8.80
C ILE A 82 -5.93 -6.82 7.53
N ALA A 83 -5.53 -6.26 6.38
CA ALA A 83 -5.55 -6.98 5.11
C ALA A 83 -4.67 -8.25 5.13
N ILE A 84 -3.46 -8.15 5.69
CA ILE A 84 -2.55 -9.29 5.86
C ILE A 84 -3.17 -10.34 6.80
N GLN A 85 -3.71 -9.91 7.94
CA GLN A 85 -4.31 -10.81 8.93
C GLN A 85 -5.56 -11.52 8.39
N ALA A 86 -6.34 -10.85 7.54
CA ALA A 86 -7.48 -11.44 6.84
C ALA A 86 -7.09 -12.27 5.60
N GLY A 87 -5.80 -12.35 5.25
CA GLY A 87 -5.33 -13.09 4.08
C GLY A 87 -5.76 -12.49 2.74
N MET A 88 -6.00 -11.19 2.70
CA MET A 88 -6.51 -10.49 1.52
C MET A 88 -5.49 -10.44 0.38
N THR A 89 -6.02 -10.41 -0.84
CA THR A 89 -5.26 -10.16 -2.07
C THR A 89 -5.37 -8.70 -2.50
N VAL A 90 -4.52 -8.29 -3.44
CA VAL A 90 -4.63 -6.97 -4.09
C VAL A 90 -5.98 -6.77 -4.80
N TYR A 91 -6.61 -7.85 -5.26
CA TYR A 91 -7.96 -7.79 -5.85
C TYR A 91 -8.99 -7.41 -4.79
N ASN A 92 -8.94 -8.03 -3.61
CA ASN A 92 -9.84 -7.67 -2.51
C ASN A 92 -9.62 -6.21 -2.07
N LEU A 93 -8.38 -5.73 -2.06
CA LEU A 93 -8.07 -4.34 -1.69
C LEU A 93 -8.66 -3.32 -2.67
N MET A 94 -8.81 -3.67 -3.95
CA MET A 94 -9.51 -2.85 -4.94
C MET A 94 -11.02 -2.77 -4.70
N ASP A 95 -11.60 -3.82 -4.13
CA ASP A 95 -13.03 -3.92 -3.84
C ASP A 95 -13.42 -3.25 -2.49
N ILE A 96 -12.45 -2.88 -1.66
CA ILE A 96 -12.73 -2.19 -0.39
C ILE A 96 -13.27 -0.79 -0.67
N ASP A 97 -14.41 -0.47 -0.06
CA ASP A 97 -14.94 0.88 -0.02
C ASP A 97 -14.20 1.71 1.04
N PHE A 98 -13.35 2.64 0.58
CA PHE A 98 -12.64 3.58 1.45
C PHE A 98 -13.46 4.84 1.64
N CYS A 99 -13.61 5.26 2.91
CA CYS A 99 -14.29 6.51 3.22
C CYS A 99 -13.66 7.71 2.48
N TYR A 100 -14.53 8.54 1.92
CA TYR A 100 -14.18 9.77 1.23
C TYR A 100 -14.74 10.99 1.97
N ALA A 101 -13.90 12.02 2.09
CA ALA A 101 -14.33 13.40 2.33
C ALA A 101 -13.15 14.33 2.00
N PRO A 102 -13.34 15.41 1.22
CA PRO A 102 -12.23 16.26 0.75
C PRO A 102 -11.27 16.71 1.86
N ALA A 103 -11.80 16.99 3.05
CA ALA A 103 -11.02 17.42 4.21
C ALA A 103 -10.10 16.33 4.81
N VAL A 104 -10.26 15.05 4.45
CA VAL A 104 -9.56 13.92 5.10
C VAL A 104 -9.04 12.83 4.16
N SER A 105 -9.67 12.61 3.00
CA SER A 105 -9.39 11.47 2.11
C SER A 105 -9.74 11.78 0.64
N GLU A 106 -8.93 11.26 -0.27
CA GLU A 106 -9.13 11.31 -1.72
C GLU A 106 -10.23 10.33 -2.18
N THR A 107 -10.84 10.62 -3.33
CA THR A 107 -11.90 9.80 -3.96
C THR A 107 -11.44 8.37 -4.25
N ILE A 108 -10.21 8.23 -4.75
CA ILE A 108 -9.57 6.93 -4.93
C ILE A 108 -8.37 6.88 -3.98
N TYR A 109 -8.49 6.06 -2.95
CA TYR A 109 -7.48 5.99 -1.90
C TYR A 109 -6.12 5.51 -2.46
N PRO A 110 -4.97 6.03 -1.98
CA PRO A 110 -3.65 5.65 -2.49
C PRO A 110 -3.37 4.13 -2.50
N LEU A 111 -3.86 3.38 -1.50
CA LEU A 111 -3.70 1.92 -1.47
C LEU A 111 -4.42 1.23 -2.65
N VAL A 112 -5.60 1.70 -3.02
CA VAL A 112 -6.37 1.17 -4.17
C VAL A 112 -5.61 1.41 -5.47
N LYS A 113 -5.04 2.61 -5.65
CA LYS A 113 -4.21 2.93 -6.82
C LYS A 113 -2.99 2.02 -6.92
N ALA A 114 -2.34 1.72 -5.79
CA ALA A 114 -1.21 0.80 -5.77
C ALA A 114 -1.62 -0.64 -6.06
N ALA A 115 -2.77 -1.08 -5.55
CA ALA A 115 -3.34 -2.39 -5.84
C ALA A 115 -3.67 -2.57 -7.33
N ASP A 116 -4.36 -1.60 -7.94
CA ASP A 116 -4.68 -1.59 -9.39
C ASP A 116 -3.41 -1.62 -10.26
N ALA A 117 -2.36 -0.91 -9.86
CA ALA A 117 -1.09 -1.00 -10.56
C ALA A 117 -0.44 -2.39 -10.43
N ILE A 118 -0.57 -3.06 -9.28
CA ILE A 118 -0.07 -4.44 -9.11
C ILE A 118 -0.88 -5.43 -9.95
N THR A 119 -2.21 -5.35 -9.96
CA THR A 119 -3.05 -6.28 -10.74
C THR A 119 -2.70 -6.25 -12.22
N ARG A 120 -2.53 -5.06 -12.80
CA ARG A 120 -2.06 -4.89 -14.19
C ARG A 120 -0.69 -5.51 -14.44
N LYS A 121 0.23 -5.45 -13.46
CA LYS A 121 1.54 -6.11 -13.59
C LYS A 121 1.42 -7.64 -13.50
N LEU A 122 0.54 -8.15 -12.64
CA LEU A 122 0.26 -9.59 -12.54
C LEU A 122 -0.32 -10.14 -13.84
N GLU A 123 -1.28 -9.43 -14.45
CA GLU A 123 -1.89 -9.78 -15.73
C GLU A 123 -0.84 -9.86 -16.85
N ARG A 124 -0.01 -8.83 -17.01
CA ARG A 124 1.10 -8.82 -17.98
C ARG A 124 2.09 -9.95 -17.77
N LYS A 125 2.27 -10.42 -16.53
CA LYS A 125 3.17 -11.53 -16.20
C LYS A 125 2.53 -12.89 -16.51
N LYS A 126 1.21 -13.01 -16.40
CA LYS A 126 0.45 -14.19 -16.81
C LYS A 126 0.46 -14.35 -18.34
N GLU A 127 0.33 -13.26 -19.09
CA GLU A 127 0.37 -13.26 -20.57
C GLU A 127 1.74 -13.65 -21.15
N ARG A 128 2.82 -13.51 -20.38
CA ARG A 128 4.20 -13.81 -20.80
C ARG A 128 4.66 -15.22 -20.44
N LYS A 129 3.85 -15.97 -19.69
CA LYS A 129 4.10 -17.37 -19.35
C LYS A 129 3.34 -18.27 -20.33
#